data_AF-A0A7J3XVS4-F1
#
_entry.id   AF-A0A7J3XVS4-F1
#
_cell.length_a   1.000
_cell.length_b   1.000
_cell.length_c   1.000
_cell.angle_alpha   90.00
_cell.angle_beta   90.00
_cell.angle_gamma   90.00
#
_symmetry.space_group_name_H-M   'P 1'
#
loop_
_entity.id
_entity.type
_entity.pdbx_description
1 polymer ?
#
loop_
_entity_poly.entity_id
_entity_poly.type
_entity_poly.pdbx_seq_one_letter_code
_entity_poly.pdbx_strand_id
1 'polypeptide(L)'
;EAGRVDGCSVRAGLVKLPREGELVVVGDVHGDLQSLAFILEDSKALRGESRLLFLGDYGDRGPQSMEVYYVILKLLRMRPGRVVLLRGNHEGPSDLLAHPHDLPRMAERRFGPKGAEVYGALRRLFDSLWVAALVEGCYAFLHGGAPDGLASMDSLARADEEHPGTDVLEQVLWNDPADWLEGSAPSPRGAGRLFGRGVTEAFLRLAGARALVRAHEPCDDGVEVRHGGLVLTLFSRKGLPYMNRRAAYLKLRLEEAPLDAYGMASRAVRF
;
A
#
# COMPACT_ATOMS: atom_id res chain seq x y z
N GLU A 1 -11.18 -18.07 2.13
CA GLU A 1 -12.09 -18.61 1.09
C GLU A 1 -12.21 -17.62 -0.07
N ALA A 2 -12.50 -18.09 -1.28
CA ALA A 2 -12.74 -17.21 -2.44
C ALA A 2 -14.17 -16.64 -2.39
N GLY A 3 -14.33 -15.35 -2.66
CA GLY A 3 -15.61 -14.67 -2.52
C GLY A 3 -15.76 -13.48 -3.46
N ARG A 4 -16.93 -12.82 -3.38
CA ARG A 4 -17.17 -11.52 -4.01
C ARG A 4 -17.59 -10.52 -2.94
N VAL A 5 -16.94 -9.36 -2.94
CA VAL A 5 -17.28 -8.22 -2.08
C VAL A 5 -17.40 -7.01 -2.97
N ASP A 6 -18.61 -6.47 -3.11
CA ASP A 6 -18.91 -5.21 -3.80
C ASP A 6 -18.27 -5.06 -5.21
N GLY A 7 -18.41 -6.12 -6.01
CA GLY A 7 -17.89 -6.18 -7.38
C GLY A 7 -16.40 -6.56 -7.49
N CYS A 8 -15.70 -6.65 -6.36
CA CYS A 8 -14.35 -7.20 -6.29
C CYS A 8 -14.41 -8.71 -6.10
N SER A 9 -13.46 -9.45 -6.68
CA SER A 9 -13.25 -10.85 -6.33
C SER A 9 -12.12 -10.96 -5.33
N VAL A 10 -12.32 -11.72 -4.27
CA VAL A 10 -11.38 -11.83 -3.15
C VAL A 10 -10.94 -13.27 -2.98
N ARG A 11 -9.69 -13.47 -2.58
CA ARG A 11 -9.13 -14.78 -2.21
C ARG A 11 -8.05 -14.56 -1.15
N ALA A 12 -8.28 -15.06 0.06
CA ALA A 12 -7.38 -14.88 1.21
C ALA A 12 -6.96 -13.40 1.35
N GLY A 13 -5.67 -13.05 1.28
CA GLY A 13 -5.15 -11.68 1.32
C GLY A 13 -5.10 -10.93 -0.02
N LEU A 14 -5.60 -11.50 -1.12
CA LEU A 14 -5.61 -10.85 -2.44
C LEU A 14 -7.01 -10.34 -2.82
N VAL A 15 -7.10 -9.08 -3.23
CA VAL A 15 -8.32 -8.47 -3.78
C VAL A 15 -8.13 -8.09 -5.26
N LYS A 16 -9.02 -8.57 -6.13
CA LYS A 16 -9.08 -8.16 -7.53
C LYS A 16 -10.17 -7.11 -7.72
N LEU A 17 -9.76 -5.93 -8.18
CA LEU A 17 -10.64 -4.82 -8.51
C LEU A 17 -11.19 -4.98 -9.94
N PRO A 18 -12.45 -4.62 -10.19
CA PRO A 18 -12.98 -4.64 -11.55
C PRO A 18 -12.29 -3.58 -12.41
N ARG A 19 -12.14 -3.86 -13.70
CA ARG A 19 -11.54 -2.96 -14.69
C ARG A 19 -12.56 -1.92 -15.16
N GLU A 20 -13.08 -1.15 -14.20
CA GLU A 20 -14.09 -0.13 -14.43
C GLU A 20 -13.98 0.98 -13.37
N GLY A 21 -14.46 2.14 -13.76
CA GLY A 21 -14.51 3.34 -12.97
C GLY A 21 -13.15 3.97 -12.71
N GLU A 22 -13.23 4.98 -11.85
CA GLU A 22 -12.08 5.73 -11.38
C GLU A 22 -11.51 5.10 -10.10
N LEU A 23 -10.19 4.94 -10.07
CA LEU A 23 -9.43 4.48 -8.92
C LEU A 23 -8.48 5.58 -8.45
N VAL A 24 -8.65 5.98 -7.20
CA VAL A 24 -7.75 6.88 -6.48
C VAL A 24 -6.82 6.03 -5.63
N VAL A 25 -5.52 6.09 -5.90
CA VAL A 25 -4.51 5.31 -5.17
C VAL A 25 -3.73 6.25 -4.25
N VAL A 26 -3.58 5.85 -3.00
CA VAL A 26 -2.91 6.60 -1.93
C VAL A 26 -1.77 5.73 -1.38
N GLY A 27 -0.55 6.26 -1.38
CA GLY A 27 0.63 5.64 -0.77
C GLY A 27 0.65 5.86 0.75
N ASP A 28 1.86 5.93 1.32
CA ASP A 28 2.05 6.10 2.76
C ASP A 28 1.43 7.42 3.25
N VAL A 29 0.73 7.36 4.38
CA VAL A 29 0.10 8.51 5.04
C VAL A 29 0.82 8.86 6.34
N HIS A 30 1.27 7.86 7.10
CA HIS A 30 2.06 8.01 8.32
C HIS A 30 1.59 9.12 9.26
N GLY A 31 0.31 9.10 9.64
CA GLY A 31 -0.26 10.07 10.57
C GLY A 31 -0.26 11.52 10.08
N ASP A 32 -0.15 11.77 8.78
CA ASP A 32 -0.31 13.08 8.16
C ASP A 32 -1.77 13.32 7.74
N LEU A 33 -2.56 13.84 8.69
CA LEU A 33 -3.97 14.11 8.46
C LEU A 33 -4.19 15.22 7.42
N GLN A 34 -3.25 16.17 7.28
CA GLN A 34 -3.41 17.28 6.35
C GLN A 34 -3.30 16.79 4.90
N SER A 35 -2.31 15.96 4.62
CA SER A 35 -2.17 15.34 3.29
C SER A 35 -3.35 14.42 2.97
N LEU A 36 -3.82 13.62 3.93
CA LEU A 36 -5.02 12.81 3.74
C LEU A 36 -6.26 13.66 3.43
N ALA A 37 -6.48 14.74 4.18
CA ALA A 37 -7.61 15.64 3.97
C ALA A 37 -7.57 16.28 2.57
N PHE A 38 -6.39 16.76 2.15
CA PHE A 38 -6.19 17.30 0.81
C PHE A 38 -6.57 16.28 -0.28
N ILE A 39 -6.05 15.05 -0.18
CA ILE A 39 -6.33 13.99 -1.15
C ILE A 39 -7.83 13.72 -1.24
N LEU A 40 -8.53 13.61 -0.11
CA LEU A 40 -9.96 13.30 -0.08
C LEU A 40 -10.82 14.43 -0.67
N GLU A 41 -10.42 15.69 -0.46
CA GLU A 41 -11.10 16.86 -1.01
C GLU A 41 -10.86 16.99 -2.52
N ASP A 42 -9.59 16.98 -2.95
CA ASP A 42 -9.19 17.21 -4.35
C ASP A 42 -9.67 16.06 -5.26
N SER A 43 -9.53 14.81 -4.81
CA SER A 43 -10.03 13.65 -5.54
C SER A 43 -11.56 13.57 -5.57
N LYS A 44 -12.24 14.34 -4.72
CA LYS A 44 -13.69 14.27 -4.44
C LYS A 44 -14.13 12.90 -3.94
N ALA A 45 -13.24 12.12 -3.33
CA ALA A 45 -13.52 10.75 -2.91
C ALA A 45 -14.61 10.62 -1.83
N LEU A 46 -14.95 11.71 -1.13
CA LEU A 46 -16.09 11.71 -0.19
C LEU A 46 -17.46 11.70 -0.89
N ARG A 47 -17.55 12.23 -2.11
CA ARG A 47 -18.82 12.47 -2.82
C ARG A 47 -18.90 11.84 -4.21
N GLY A 48 -17.76 11.45 -4.80
CA GLY A 48 -17.70 10.86 -6.13
C GLY A 48 -17.99 9.35 -6.14
N GLU A 49 -17.94 8.73 -7.31
CA GLU A 49 -18.10 7.26 -7.49
C GLU A 49 -16.77 6.48 -7.45
N SER A 50 -15.65 7.19 -7.28
CA SER A 50 -14.32 6.62 -7.35
C SER A 50 -14.09 5.60 -6.22
N ARG A 51 -13.34 4.55 -6.54
CA ARG A 51 -12.78 3.62 -5.56
C ARG A 51 -11.50 4.23 -4.98
N LEU A 52 -11.28 4.06 -3.68
CA LEU A 52 -10.05 4.40 -2.98
C LEU A 52 -9.26 3.13 -2.72
N LEU A 53 -7.99 3.12 -3.08
CA LEU A 53 -7.04 2.07 -2.71
C LEU A 53 -5.90 2.72 -1.93
N PHE A 54 -5.73 2.29 -0.68
CA PHE A 54 -4.59 2.67 0.13
C PHE A 54 -3.55 1.57 0.12
N LEU A 55 -2.28 1.92 -0.04
CA LEU A 55 -1.17 0.98 -0.15
C LEU A 55 -0.53 0.62 1.21
N GLY A 56 -1.12 1.04 2.34
CA GLY A 56 -0.61 0.77 3.69
C GLY A 56 0.03 2.00 4.35
N ASP A 57 0.65 1.77 5.51
CA ASP A 57 1.38 2.76 6.31
C ASP A 57 0.52 3.98 6.68
N TYR A 58 -0.54 3.69 7.43
CA TYR A 58 -1.51 4.69 7.87
C TYR A 58 -1.00 5.48 9.07
N GLY A 59 -0.41 4.77 10.03
CA GLY A 59 0.05 5.28 11.31
C GLY A 59 1.56 5.41 11.41
N ASP A 60 2.02 5.66 12.65
CA ASP A 60 3.40 5.94 13.03
C ASP A 60 4.02 7.18 12.38
N ARG A 61 5.16 7.64 12.94
CA ARG A 61 6.00 8.76 12.45
C ARG A 61 5.36 10.15 12.52
N GLY A 62 4.12 10.31 12.05
CA GLY A 62 3.38 11.56 12.08
C GLY A 62 2.54 11.70 13.35
N PRO A 63 2.20 12.94 13.74
CA PRO A 63 1.58 13.20 15.03
C PRO A 63 0.10 12.80 15.13
N GLN A 64 -0.58 12.57 13.99
CA GLN A 64 -2.05 12.42 13.92
C GLN A 64 -2.49 11.03 13.46
N SER A 65 -1.73 9.99 13.79
CA SER A 65 -2.03 8.58 13.42
C SER A 65 -3.42 8.13 13.86
N MET A 66 -3.85 8.49 15.08
CA MET A 66 -5.18 8.11 15.58
C MET A 66 -6.30 8.75 14.76
N GLU A 67 -6.15 10.02 14.39
CA GLU A 67 -7.09 10.75 13.55
C GLU A 67 -7.11 10.20 12.12
N VAL A 68 -5.96 9.81 11.56
CA VAL A 68 -5.89 9.15 10.25
C VAL A 68 -6.66 7.83 10.25
N TYR A 69 -6.44 6.95 11.22
CA TYR A 69 -7.24 5.71 11.35
C TYR A 69 -8.73 6.01 11.52
N TYR A 70 -9.09 7.01 12.32
CA TYR A 70 -10.49 7.40 12.49
C TYR A 70 -11.14 7.79 11.15
N VAL A 71 -10.48 8.63 10.35
CA VAL A 71 -10.99 9.05 9.04
C VAL A 71 -11.11 7.86 8.09
N ILE A 72 -10.09 7.00 8.00
CA ILE A 72 -10.08 5.82 7.11
C ILE A 72 -11.19 4.82 7.50
N LEU A 73 -11.35 4.54 8.80
CA LEU A 73 -12.42 3.65 9.27
C LEU A 73 -13.81 4.26 9.04
N LYS A 74 -13.94 5.58 9.19
CA LYS A 74 -15.18 6.28 8.85
C LYS A 74 -15.49 6.19 7.36
N LEU A 75 -14.49 6.33 6.50
CA LEU A 75 -14.60 6.16 5.05
C LEU A 75 -15.05 4.76 4.66
N LEU A 76 -14.42 3.72 5.22
CA LEU A 76 -14.82 2.32 5.03
C LEU A 76 -16.30 2.10 5.34
N ARG A 77 -16.78 2.67 6.46
CA ARG A 77 -18.18 2.56 6.87
C ARG A 77 -19.13 3.37 5.99
N MET A 78 -18.72 4.54 5.53
CA MET A 78 -19.54 5.43 4.71
C MET A 78 -19.62 5.00 3.24
N ARG A 79 -18.61 4.29 2.76
CA ARG A 79 -18.51 3.83 1.37
C ARG A 79 -18.15 2.34 1.30
N PRO A 80 -19.03 1.44 1.77
CA PRO A 80 -18.80 -0.01 1.66
C PRO A 80 -18.45 -0.39 0.23
N GLY A 81 -17.42 -1.23 0.06
CA GLY A 81 -17.03 -1.74 -1.26
C GLY A 81 -16.25 -0.80 -2.16
N ARG A 82 -16.07 0.46 -1.74
CA ARG A 82 -15.34 1.47 -2.52
C ARG A 82 -14.01 1.84 -1.89
N VAL A 83 -13.66 1.28 -0.73
CA VAL A 83 -12.40 1.55 -0.04
C VAL A 83 -11.68 0.23 0.19
N VAL A 84 -10.46 0.14 -0.31
CA VAL A 84 -9.57 -1.02 -0.16
C VAL A 84 -8.33 -0.58 0.57
N LEU A 85 -8.00 -1.31 1.63
CA LEU A 85 -6.86 -1.03 2.49
C LEU A 85 -5.87 -2.17 2.37
N LEU A 86 -4.68 -1.89 1.84
CA LEU A 86 -3.57 -2.83 1.88
C LEU A 86 -2.83 -2.74 3.23
N ARG A 87 -2.12 -3.81 3.58
CA ARG A 87 -1.27 -3.87 4.75
C ARG A 87 0.08 -3.20 4.43
N GLY A 88 0.47 -2.22 5.25
CA GLY A 88 1.81 -1.66 5.25
C GLY A 88 2.75 -2.39 6.20
N ASN A 89 4.05 -2.09 6.15
CA ASN A 89 4.98 -2.68 7.11
C ASN A 89 4.78 -2.13 8.52
N HIS A 90 4.24 -0.91 8.66
CA HIS A 90 3.82 -0.37 9.96
C HIS A 90 2.54 -1.03 10.52
N GLU A 91 1.81 -1.76 9.69
CA GLU A 91 0.72 -2.66 10.08
C GLU A 91 1.15 -4.14 10.09
N GLY A 92 2.46 -4.43 10.09
CA GLY A 92 3.02 -5.79 10.01
C GLY A 92 2.68 -6.71 11.20
N PRO A 93 2.98 -8.02 11.11
CA PRO A 93 2.75 -8.96 12.20
C PRO A 93 3.66 -8.65 13.41
N SER A 94 3.35 -9.24 14.57
CA SER A 94 3.96 -8.82 15.85
C SER A 94 5.46 -9.14 15.95
N ASP A 95 5.95 -10.08 15.15
CA ASP A 95 7.34 -10.49 15.01
C ASP A 95 8.11 -9.66 13.96
N LEU A 96 7.42 -8.82 13.18
CA LEU A 96 7.98 -8.01 12.09
C LEU A 96 7.54 -6.54 12.18
N LEU A 97 7.60 -5.98 13.39
CA LEU A 97 7.19 -4.60 13.64
C LEU A 97 8.18 -3.59 13.06
N ALA A 98 7.66 -2.57 12.39
CA ALA A 98 8.47 -1.47 11.90
C ALA A 98 9.03 -0.60 13.03
N HIS A 99 10.22 -0.03 12.84
CA HIS A 99 10.87 0.80 13.86
C HIS A 99 11.18 2.22 13.38
N PRO A 100 10.92 3.25 14.21
CA PRO A 100 10.03 3.27 15.38
C PRO A 100 8.57 2.84 15.12
N HIS A 101 7.98 2.24 16.16
CA HIS A 101 6.56 1.95 16.28
C HIS A 101 5.94 2.83 17.38
N ASP A 102 5.36 3.96 17.00
CA ASP A 102 4.87 5.00 17.90
C ASP A 102 3.41 4.81 18.32
N LEU A 103 2.67 4.00 17.56
CA LEU A 103 1.23 3.85 17.61
C LEU A 103 0.66 3.51 19.00
N PRO A 104 1.25 2.58 19.78
CA PRO A 104 0.74 2.26 21.12
C PRO A 104 0.77 3.49 22.03
N ARG A 105 1.89 4.24 22.00
CA ARG A 105 2.07 5.45 22.80
C ARG A 105 1.17 6.59 22.30
N MET A 106 0.91 6.67 20.99
CA MET A 106 -0.04 7.63 20.42
C MET A 106 -1.47 7.34 20.89
N ALA A 107 -1.88 6.07 20.91
CA ALA A 107 -3.18 5.66 21.41
C ALA A 107 -3.33 5.98 22.90
N GLU A 108 -2.32 5.68 23.71
CA GLU A 108 -2.31 6.02 25.14
C GLU A 108 -2.40 7.53 25.37
N ARG A 109 -1.62 8.34 24.65
CA ARG A 109 -1.71 9.81 24.76
C ARG A 109 -3.10 10.33 24.41
N ARG A 110 -3.77 9.73 23.42
CA ARG A 110 -5.07 10.21 22.92
C ARG A 110 -6.25 9.75 23.76
N PHE A 111 -6.21 8.51 24.25
CA PHE A 111 -7.34 7.81 24.86
C PHE A 111 -7.09 7.42 26.33
N GLY A 112 -5.95 7.80 26.91
CA GLY A 112 -5.57 7.49 28.29
C GLY A 112 -5.52 5.98 28.53
N PRO A 113 -6.07 5.47 29.65
CA PRO A 113 -6.08 4.04 29.96
C PRO A 113 -6.72 3.14 28.89
N LYS A 114 -7.60 3.70 28.04
CA LYS A 114 -8.23 2.95 26.93
C LYS A 114 -7.33 2.83 25.70
N GLY A 115 -6.18 3.50 25.68
CA GLY A 115 -5.25 3.46 24.54
C GLY A 115 -4.77 2.05 24.22
N ALA A 116 -4.52 1.22 25.24
CA ALA A 116 -4.14 -0.18 25.06
C ALA A 116 -5.25 -1.00 24.37
N GLU A 117 -6.52 -0.77 24.73
CA GLU A 117 -7.66 -1.42 24.09
C GLU A 117 -7.80 -1.00 22.62
N VAL A 118 -7.67 0.31 22.34
CA VAL A 118 -7.73 0.86 20.98
C VAL A 118 -6.59 0.29 20.12
N TYR A 119 -5.36 0.28 20.62
CA TYR A 119 -4.23 -0.30 19.92
C TYR A 119 -4.43 -1.81 19.67
N GLY A 120 -4.92 -2.56 20.66
CA GLY A 120 -5.27 -3.97 20.48
C GLY A 120 -6.36 -4.21 19.43
N ALA A 121 -7.33 -3.29 19.30
CA ALA A 121 -8.32 -3.33 18.23
C ALA A 121 -7.72 -3.02 16.85
N LEU A 122 -6.80 -2.06 16.77
CA LEU A 122 -6.05 -1.78 15.54
C LEU A 122 -5.20 -2.97 15.11
N ARG A 123 -4.53 -3.67 16.04
CA ARG A 123 -3.78 -4.90 15.72
C ARG A 123 -4.67 -5.97 15.07
N ARG A 124 -5.86 -6.21 15.63
CA ARG A 124 -6.84 -7.13 15.02
C ARG A 124 -7.33 -6.67 13.64
N LEU A 125 -7.45 -5.36 13.44
CA LEU A 125 -7.76 -4.79 12.13
C LEU A 125 -6.63 -5.06 11.13
N PHE A 126 -5.37 -4.95 11.54
CA PHE A 126 -4.22 -5.15 10.65
C PHE A 126 -4.19 -6.56 10.06
N ASP A 127 -4.58 -7.56 10.84
CA ASP A 127 -4.70 -8.95 10.43
C ASP A 127 -5.88 -9.18 9.44
N SER A 128 -6.70 -8.16 9.19
CA SER A 128 -7.80 -8.19 8.22
C SER A 128 -7.52 -7.34 6.97
N LEU A 129 -6.35 -6.72 6.87
CA LEU A 129 -5.96 -5.92 5.71
C LEU A 129 -5.52 -6.80 4.55
N TRP A 130 -5.74 -6.33 3.32
CA TRP A 130 -5.33 -7.07 2.13
C TRP A 130 -3.81 -6.99 1.96
N VAL A 131 -3.18 -8.08 1.55
CA VAL A 131 -1.74 -8.14 1.24
C VAL A 131 -1.46 -7.49 -0.11
N ALA A 132 -2.35 -7.69 -1.08
CA ALA A 132 -2.18 -7.20 -2.45
C ALA A 132 -3.52 -6.84 -3.10
N ALA A 133 -3.49 -5.88 -4.03
CA ALA A 133 -4.59 -5.65 -4.95
C ALA A 133 -4.17 -5.85 -6.41
N LEU A 134 -5.11 -6.23 -7.27
CA LEU A 134 -4.87 -6.46 -8.69
C LEU A 134 -6.00 -5.88 -9.54
N VAL A 135 -5.64 -5.17 -10.60
CA VAL A 135 -6.52 -4.94 -11.76
C VAL A 135 -5.96 -5.78 -12.89
N GLU A 136 -6.63 -6.89 -13.20
CA GLU A 136 -6.15 -7.91 -14.12
C GLU A 136 -5.85 -7.32 -15.51
N GLY A 137 -4.69 -7.69 -16.08
CA GLY A 137 -4.19 -7.16 -17.34
C GLY A 137 -3.61 -5.73 -17.26
N CYS A 138 -3.66 -5.09 -16.09
CA CYS A 138 -3.30 -3.69 -15.91
C CYS A 138 -2.22 -3.51 -14.84
N TYR A 139 -2.60 -3.58 -13.56
CA TYR A 139 -1.77 -3.11 -12.45
C TYR A 139 -1.79 -4.10 -11.29
N ALA A 140 -0.63 -4.36 -10.70
CA ALA A 140 -0.50 -4.98 -9.40
C ALA A 140 -0.17 -3.90 -8.36
N PHE A 141 -0.71 -4.03 -7.16
CA PHE A 141 -0.53 -3.10 -6.06
C PHE A 141 -0.02 -3.84 -4.84
N LEU A 142 1.12 -3.41 -4.32
CA LEU A 142 1.75 -3.93 -3.09
C LEU A 142 2.16 -2.74 -2.23
N HIS A 143 2.47 -2.96 -0.95
CA HIS A 143 3.06 -1.91 -0.13
C HIS A 143 4.56 -1.78 -0.37
N GLY A 144 5.29 -2.86 -0.06
CA GLY A 144 6.72 -3.09 -0.27
C GLY A 144 7.03 -3.30 -1.75
N GLY A 145 7.45 -4.51 -2.10
CA GLY A 145 7.90 -4.80 -3.45
C GLY A 145 7.52 -6.19 -3.92
N ALA A 146 7.88 -6.50 -5.17
CA ALA A 146 7.69 -7.82 -5.72
C ALA A 146 8.49 -8.85 -4.90
N PRO A 147 7.87 -9.95 -4.43
CA PRO A 147 8.60 -11.04 -3.79
C PRO A 147 9.44 -11.80 -4.81
N ASP A 148 10.71 -12.03 -4.48
CA ASP A 148 11.61 -12.89 -5.25
C ASP A 148 11.27 -14.37 -5.01
N GLY A 149 11.29 -15.18 -6.06
CA GLY A 149 10.97 -16.60 -5.99
C GLY A 149 9.51 -16.96 -5.75
N LEU A 150 8.56 -16.03 -5.95
CA LEU A 150 7.13 -16.30 -5.76
C LEU A 150 6.63 -17.42 -6.68
N ALA A 151 6.16 -18.51 -6.08
CA ALA A 151 5.73 -19.70 -6.82
C ALA A 151 4.40 -19.51 -7.57
N SER A 152 3.44 -18.80 -6.96
CA SER A 152 2.11 -18.58 -7.54
C SER A 152 1.41 -17.36 -6.94
N MET A 153 0.38 -16.85 -7.62
CA MET A 153 -0.50 -15.83 -7.04
C MET A 153 -1.32 -16.36 -5.83
N ASP A 154 -1.46 -17.68 -5.69
CA ASP A 154 -2.07 -18.27 -4.50
C ASP A 154 -1.14 -18.17 -3.28
N SER A 155 0.17 -18.40 -3.49
CA SER A 155 1.19 -18.19 -2.45
C SER A 155 1.20 -16.73 -1.98
N LEU A 156 1.02 -15.76 -2.90
CA LEU A 156 0.86 -14.35 -2.53
C LEU A 156 -0.42 -14.11 -1.72
N ALA A 157 -1.54 -14.69 -2.17
CA ALA A 157 -2.81 -14.54 -1.48
C ALA A 157 -2.78 -15.12 -0.05
N ARG A 158 -2.03 -16.20 0.17
CA ARG A 158 -1.90 -16.88 1.47
C ARG A 158 -0.70 -16.44 2.28
N ALA A 159 0.03 -15.41 1.84
CA ALA A 159 1.27 -14.96 2.47
C ALA A 159 1.12 -14.70 3.98
N ASP A 160 -0.01 -14.11 4.40
CA ASP A 160 -0.28 -13.86 5.82
C ASP A 160 -0.56 -15.15 6.62
N GLU A 161 -1.31 -16.09 6.05
CA GLU A 161 -1.60 -17.39 6.67
C GLU A 161 -0.36 -18.27 6.80
N GLU A 162 0.59 -18.12 5.87
CA GLU A 162 1.82 -18.91 5.79
C GLU A 162 2.99 -18.24 6.53
N HIS A 163 2.82 -17.02 7.06
CA HIS A 163 3.81 -16.33 7.88
C HIS A 163 3.85 -16.91 9.31
N PRO A 164 5.03 -17.11 9.93
CA PRO A 164 6.39 -16.85 9.45
C PRO A 164 7.05 -18.06 8.75
N GLY A 165 6.27 -19.07 8.36
CA GLY A 165 6.78 -20.26 7.67
C GLY A 165 7.35 -19.99 6.27
N THR A 166 6.94 -18.89 5.64
CA THR A 166 7.55 -18.34 4.42
C THR A 166 7.86 -16.86 4.61
N ASP A 167 8.76 -16.32 3.78
CA ASP A 167 9.13 -14.90 3.79
C ASP A 167 8.29 -14.04 2.84
N VAL A 168 7.25 -14.59 2.18
CA VAL A 168 6.48 -13.88 1.16
C VAL A 168 5.81 -12.62 1.75
N LEU A 169 5.24 -12.72 2.95
CA LEU A 169 4.63 -11.56 3.62
C LEU A 169 5.69 -10.49 3.93
N GLU A 170 6.82 -10.89 4.51
CA GLU A 170 7.94 -9.98 4.77
C GLU A 170 8.37 -9.26 3.50
N GLN A 171 8.57 -10.00 2.40
CA GLN A 171 8.97 -9.43 1.12
C GLN A 171 7.94 -8.45 0.56
N VAL A 172 6.65 -8.79 0.59
CA VAL A 172 5.57 -7.91 0.11
C VAL A 172 5.47 -6.62 0.91
N LEU A 173 5.79 -6.65 2.20
CA LEU A 173 5.75 -5.48 3.07
C LEU A 173 7.05 -4.66 3.04
N TRP A 174 8.22 -5.28 2.79
CA TRP A 174 9.52 -4.64 3.03
C TRP A 174 10.47 -4.55 1.82
N ASN A 175 10.15 -5.20 0.69
CA ASN A 175 11.05 -5.16 -0.46
C ASN A 175 11.14 -3.76 -1.09
N ASP A 176 12.33 -3.40 -1.56
CA ASP A 176 12.60 -2.14 -2.27
C ASP A 176 13.24 -2.38 -3.65
N PRO A 177 12.84 -1.63 -4.69
CA PRO A 177 13.44 -1.71 -6.00
C PRO A 177 14.90 -1.21 -6.00
N ALA A 178 15.75 -1.85 -6.79
CA ALA A 178 17.16 -1.50 -6.98
C ALA A 178 17.53 -1.63 -8.46
N ASP A 179 17.74 -0.49 -9.14
CA ASP A 179 17.95 -0.47 -10.60
C ASP A 179 19.28 -1.10 -11.05
N TRP A 180 20.23 -1.23 -10.12
CA TRP A 180 21.54 -1.84 -10.36
C TRP A 180 21.53 -3.36 -10.18
N LEU A 181 20.39 -3.96 -9.83
CA LEU A 181 20.23 -5.41 -9.66
C LEU A 181 19.35 -6.01 -10.76
N GLU A 182 19.64 -7.27 -11.11
CA GLU A 182 18.75 -8.10 -11.93
C GLU A 182 17.90 -9.04 -11.04
N GLY A 183 18.55 -9.73 -10.09
CA GLY A 183 17.92 -10.59 -9.09
C GLY A 183 17.59 -9.84 -7.80
N SER A 184 17.80 -10.47 -6.63
CA SER A 184 17.59 -9.83 -5.33
C SER A 184 18.83 -9.86 -4.44
N ALA A 185 18.87 -8.97 -3.44
CA ALA A 185 19.91 -8.90 -2.42
C ALA A 185 19.31 -8.60 -1.03
N PRO A 186 20.00 -8.90 0.08
CA PRO A 186 19.55 -8.54 1.41
C PRO A 186 19.26 -7.04 1.55
N SER A 187 18.16 -6.69 2.23
CA SER A 187 17.80 -5.30 2.46
C SER A 187 18.59 -4.70 3.62
N PRO A 188 19.08 -3.45 3.51
CA PRO A 188 19.69 -2.73 4.63
C PRO A 188 18.67 -2.40 5.73
N ARG A 189 17.36 -2.59 5.51
CA ARG A 189 16.31 -2.41 6.53
C ARG A 189 16.36 -3.46 7.64
N GLY A 190 17.02 -4.59 7.40
CA GLY A 190 16.99 -5.76 8.29
C GLY A 190 15.76 -6.65 8.12
N ALA A 191 14.87 -6.32 7.19
CA ALA A 191 13.72 -7.11 6.75
C ALA A 191 13.51 -6.88 5.25
N GLY A 192 13.02 -7.90 4.55
CA GLY A 192 12.83 -7.90 3.11
C GLY A 192 14.14 -7.89 2.33
N ARG A 193 14.04 -7.54 1.05
CA ARG A 193 15.09 -7.64 0.05
C ARG A 193 15.10 -6.40 -0.85
N LEU A 194 16.28 -6.06 -1.33
CA LEU A 194 16.39 -5.25 -2.55
C LEU A 194 16.05 -6.16 -3.74
N PHE A 195 15.20 -5.72 -4.67
CA PHE A 195 14.82 -6.49 -5.85
C PHE A 195 15.11 -5.72 -7.13
N GLY A 196 15.60 -6.46 -8.14
CA GLY A 196 15.94 -5.94 -9.44
C GLY A 196 14.82 -6.04 -10.46
N ARG A 197 15.15 -5.66 -11.70
CA ARG A 197 14.21 -5.67 -12.82
C ARG A 197 13.71 -7.08 -13.15
N GLY A 198 14.57 -8.10 -13.15
CA GLY A 198 14.19 -9.48 -13.44
C GLY A 198 13.14 -10.03 -12.49
N VAL A 199 13.25 -9.72 -11.18
CA VAL A 199 12.23 -10.07 -10.17
C VAL A 199 10.89 -9.40 -10.49
N THR A 200 10.92 -8.14 -10.91
CA THR A 200 9.71 -7.39 -11.31
C THR A 200 9.03 -8.03 -12.50
N GLU A 201 9.78 -8.34 -13.56
CA GLU A 201 9.25 -8.94 -14.78
C GLU A 201 8.64 -10.32 -14.52
N ALA A 202 9.28 -11.13 -13.67
CA ALA A 202 8.75 -12.43 -13.25
C ALA A 202 7.43 -12.28 -12.48
N PHE A 203 7.38 -11.37 -11.50
CA PHE A 203 6.17 -11.10 -10.73
C PHE A 203 5.03 -10.58 -11.60
N LEU A 204 5.27 -9.59 -12.46
CA LEU A 204 4.24 -9.01 -13.32
C LEU A 204 3.66 -10.05 -14.30
N ARG A 205 4.51 -10.95 -14.82
CA ARG A 205 4.07 -12.06 -15.67
C ARG A 205 3.14 -13.01 -14.91
N LEU A 206 3.50 -13.36 -13.67
CA LEU A 206 2.69 -14.24 -12.83
C LEU A 206 1.37 -13.59 -12.41
N ALA A 207 1.40 -12.30 -12.09
CA ALA A 207 0.23 -11.51 -11.72
C ALA A 207 -0.68 -11.16 -12.90
N GLY A 208 -0.20 -11.34 -14.14
CA GLY A 208 -0.89 -10.86 -15.34
C GLY A 208 -1.07 -9.34 -15.34
N ALA A 209 -0.08 -8.60 -14.84
CA ALA A 209 -0.07 -7.14 -14.75
C ALA A 209 1.02 -6.54 -15.65
N ARG A 210 0.90 -5.24 -15.96
CA ARG A 210 1.85 -4.50 -16.80
C ARG A 210 2.78 -3.59 -16.01
N ALA A 211 2.33 -3.13 -14.85
CA ALA A 211 3.13 -2.32 -13.93
C ALA A 211 2.79 -2.65 -12.47
N LEU A 212 3.77 -2.47 -11.59
CA LEU A 212 3.64 -2.53 -10.14
C LEU A 212 3.54 -1.10 -9.62
N VAL A 213 2.51 -0.83 -8.81
CA VAL A 213 2.42 0.40 -8.02
C VAL A 213 2.64 0.04 -6.56
N ARG A 214 3.57 0.73 -5.91
CA ARG A 214 4.00 0.47 -4.53
C ARG A 214 4.19 1.75 -3.72
N ALA A 215 4.45 1.63 -2.41
CA ALA A 215 4.62 2.76 -1.47
C ALA A 215 5.92 2.67 -0.65
N HIS A 216 5.95 2.78 0.70
CA HIS A 216 7.09 2.50 1.64
C HIS A 216 8.38 3.35 1.53
N GLU A 217 8.75 3.80 0.34
CA GLU A 217 9.93 4.63 0.10
C GLU A 217 9.51 6.08 -0.07
N PRO A 218 10.04 7.01 0.74
CA PRO A 218 9.75 8.42 0.57
C PRO A 218 10.30 8.91 -0.77
N CYS A 219 9.44 9.53 -1.58
CA CYS A 219 9.81 10.16 -2.84
C CYS A 219 9.81 11.68 -2.69
N ASP A 220 10.88 12.35 -3.13
CA ASP A 220 10.98 13.81 -3.04
C ASP A 220 9.86 14.54 -3.82
N ASP A 221 9.45 13.99 -4.95
CA ASP A 221 8.38 14.52 -5.80
C ASP A 221 7.03 13.80 -5.61
N GLY A 222 6.90 12.97 -4.57
CA GLY A 222 5.73 12.14 -4.29
C GLY A 222 5.59 10.89 -5.17
N VAL A 223 6.36 10.78 -6.25
CA VAL A 223 6.47 9.57 -7.08
C VAL A 223 7.90 9.30 -7.51
N GLU A 224 8.23 8.03 -7.72
CA GLU A 224 9.49 7.61 -8.34
C GLU A 224 9.25 6.44 -9.30
N VAL A 225 9.90 6.46 -10.47
CA VAL A 225 9.79 5.39 -11.47
C VAL A 225 11.07 4.58 -11.50
N ARG A 226 10.95 3.25 -11.40
CA ARG A 226 12.08 2.31 -11.34
C ARG A 226 11.91 1.18 -12.36
N HIS A 227 12.98 0.41 -12.56
CA HIS A 227 13.04 -0.76 -13.43
C HIS A 227 12.55 -0.49 -14.85
N GLY A 228 12.94 0.66 -15.41
CA GLY A 228 12.64 1.02 -16.79
C GLY A 228 11.14 1.24 -17.07
N GLY A 229 10.36 1.68 -16.08
CA GLY A 229 8.93 1.98 -16.26
C GLY A 229 8.00 0.87 -15.77
N LEU A 230 8.52 -0.18 -15.14
CA LEU A 230 7.72 -1.29 -14.62
C LEU A 230 7.22 -1.06 -13.19
N VAL A 231 7.92 -0.23 -12.41
CA VAL A 231 7.59 0.04 -11.01
C VAL A 231 7.37 1.53 -10.80
N LEU A 232 6.26 1.87 -10.15
CA LEU A 232 5.97 3.20 -9.65
C LEU A 232 5.90 3.16 -8.12
N THR A 233 6.78 3.91 -7.46
CA THR A 233 6.69 4.23 -6.04
C THR A 233 5.82 5.48 -5.88
N LEU A 234 4.87 5.44 -4.95
CA LEU A 234 3.93 6.51 -4.62
C LEU A 234 4.01 6.84 -3.14
N PHE A 235 4.19 8.12 -2.82
CA PHE A 235 4.30 8.61 -1.45
C PHE A 235 3.31 9.76 -1.21
N SER A 236 2.38 9.57 -0.27
CA SER A 236 1.21 10.46 -0.09
C SER A 236 1.27 11.33 1.16
N ARG A 237 2.44 11.40 1.80
CA ARG A 237 2.73 12.28 2.95
C ARG A 237 3.70 13.38 2.54
N LYS A 238 3.56 14.58 3.11
CA LYS A 238 4.44 15.72 2.82
C LYS A 238 5.23 16.18 4.05
N GLY A 239 6.53 16.39 3.87
CA GLY A 239 7.37 17.08 4.85
C GLY A 239 7.99 16.17 5.91
N LEU A 240 8.15 16.68 7.13
CA LEU A 240 8.87 15.97 8.20
C LEU A 240 8.19 14.63 8.56
N PRO A 241 8.97 13.56 8.85
CA PRO A 241 10.43 13.51 8.98
C PRO A 241 11.15 13.20 7.66
N TYR A 242 10.43 12.99 6.55
CA TYR A 242 11.00 12.52 5.29
C TYR A 242 11.55 13.64 4.41
N MET A 243 11.19 14.90 4.72
CA MET A 243 11.74 16.11 4.09
C MET A 243 11.51 16.20 2.57
N ASN A 244 10.56 15.42 2.02
CA ASN A 244 10.18 15.48 0.62
C ASN A 244 9.51 16.81 0.27
N ARG A 245 9.79 17.33 -0.93
CA ARG A 245 9.23 18.60 -1.43
C ARG A 245 7.75 18.50 -1.75
N ARG A 246 7.29 17.37 -2.30
CA ARG A 246 5.89 17.14 -2.69
C ARG A 246 5.43 15.75 -2.26
N ALA A 247 4.14 15.63 -1.98
CA ALA A 247 3.44 14.35 -1.90
C ALA A 247 2.64 14.14 -3.18
N ALA A 248 2.20 12.91 -3.43
CA ALA A 248 1.33 12.63 -4.57
C ALA A 248 0.28 11.57 -4.26
N TYR A 249 -0.78 11.56 -5.08
CA TYR A 249 -1.72 10.46 -5.19
C TYR A 249 -2.00 10.18 -6.68
N LEU A 250 -2.48 8.98 -7.01
CA LEU A 250 -2.82 8.61 -8.39
C LEU A 250 -4.33 8.65 -8.62
N LYS A 251 -4.69 9.03 -9.83
CA LYS A 251 -6.06 9.00 -10.32
C LYS A 251 -6.09 8.27 -11.66
N LEU A 252 -6.57 7.03 -11.63
CA LEU A 252 -6.58 6.13 -12.77
C LEU A 252 -8.02 5.91 -13.25
N ARG A 253 -8.22 5.86 -14.56
CA ARG A 253 -9.47 5.40 -15.18
C ARG A 253 -9.23 3.99 -15.70
N LEU A 254 -9.88 3.00 -15.11
CA LEU A 254 -9.51 1.58 -15.31
C LEU A 254 -9.97 1.03 -16.66
N GLU A 255 -10.93 1.68 -17.32
CA GLU A 255 -11.40 1.34 -18.68
C GLU A 255 -10.40 1.77 -19.76
N GLU A 256 -9.52 2.74 -19.47
CA GLU A 256 -8.52 3.21 -20.42
C GLU A 256 -7.43 2.15 -20.69
N ALA A 257 -6.60 2.41 -21.70
CA ALA A 257 -5.42 1.61 -21.94
C ALA A 257 -4.48 1.70 -20.71
N PRO A 258 -3.94 0.58 -20.21
CA PRO A 258 -3.05 0.62 -19.05
C PRO A 258 -1.78 1.41 -19.37
N LEU A 259 -1.37 2.25 -18.42
CA LEU A 259 -0.15 3.03 -18.50
C LEU A 259 1.01 2.23 -17.92
N ASP A 260 2.23 2.55 -18.35
CA ASP A 260 3.43 2.16 -17.61
C ASP A 260 3.65 3.13 -16.43
N ALA A 261 4.70 2.91 -15.63
CA ALA A 261 5.00 3.76 -14.48
C ALA A 261 5.32 5.21 -14.88
N TYR A 262 5.94 5.46 -16.05
CA TYR A 262 6.17 6.83 -16.54
C TYR A 262 4.86 7.55 -16.85
N GLY A 263 3.94 6.87 -17.54
CA GLY A 263 2.60 7.38 -17.83
C GLY A 263 1.82 7.66 -16.56
N MET A 264 1.86 6.76 -15.58
CA MET A 264 1.22 6.98 -14.28
C MET A 264 1.85 8.17 -13.52
N ALA A 265 3.18 8.25 -13.46
CA ALA A 265 3.88 9.36 -12.81
C ALA A 265 3.56 10.73 -13.45
N SER A 266 3.37 10.78 -14.77
CA SER A 266 2.97 12.01 -15.47
C SER A 266 1.56 12.47 -15.13
N ARG A 267 0.68 11.54 -14.74
CA ARG A 267 -0.71 11.80 -14.32
C ARG A 267 -0.89 11.91 -12.80
N ALA A 268 0.15 11.66 -12.02
CA ALA A 268 0.10 11.78 -10.56
C ALA A 268 -0.21 13.23 -10.15
N VAL A 269 -1.18 13.40 -9.25
CA VAL A 269 -1.50 14.69 -8.67
C VAL A 269 -0.52 14.96 -7.55
N ARG A 270 0.30 16.00 -7.68
CA ARG A 270 1.34 16.37 -6.71
C ARG A 270 0.94 17.62 -5.95
N PHE A 271 1.22 17.65 -4.65
CA PHE A 271 0.86 18.75 -3.76
C PHE A 271 1.90 19.01 -2.69
#